data_AF-A0A2E8H560-F1
#
_entry.id   AF-A0A2E8H560-F1
#
_cell.length_a   1.000
_cell.length_b   1.000
_cell.length_c   1.000
_cell.angle_alpha   90.00
_cell.angle_beta   90.00
_cell.angle_gamma   90.00
#
_symmetry.space_group_name_H-M   'P 1'
#
loop_
_entity.id
_entity.type
_entity.pdbx_description
1 polymer ?
#
loop_
_entity_poly.entity_id
_entity_poly.type
_entity_poly.pdbx_seq_one_letter_code
_entity_poly.pdbx_strand_id
1 'polypeptide(L)' 'MKTTINIPDDVLQEALEHTGARTKREAIVTAVKDYNHRQKMASLVRHLGTCEDLMTPAELERLRSTD' A
#
# COMPACT_ATOMS: atom_id res chain seq x y z
N MET A 1 1.49 4.42 -19.48
CA MET A 1 2.50 3.66 -20.25
C MET A 1 1.98 2.26 -20.54
N LYS A 2 2.24 1.71 -21.73
CA LYS A 2 1.94 0.32 -22.07
C LYS A 2 3.26 -0.45 -22.09
N THR A 3 3.31 -1.57 -21.39
CA THR A 3 4.50 -2.43 -21.28
C THR A 3 4.06 -3.86 -21.57
N THR A 4 4.87 -4.60 -22.32
CA THR A 4 4.65 -6.02 -22.60
C THR A 4 5.55 -6.82 -21.66
N ILE A 5 4.96 -7.68 -20.84
CA ILE A 5 5.66 -8.59 -19.93
C ILE A 5 5.11 -10.00 -20.11
N ASN A 6 5.98 -10.99 -19.98
CA ASN A 6 5.55 -12.39 -19.98
C ASN A 6 5.25 -12.79 -18.54
N ILE A 7 4.01 -13.22 -18.27
CA ILE A 7 3.54 -13.66 -16.95
C ILE A 7 3.06 -15.10 -17.12
N PRO A 8 3.53 -16.04 -16.29
CA PRO A 8 2.98 -17.39 -16.26
C PRO A 8 1.45 -17.38 -16.05
N ASP A 9 0.74 -18.26 -16.76
CA ASP A 9 -0.73 -18.27 -16.73
C ASP A 9 -1.29 -18.63 -15.35
N ASP A 10 -0.60 -19.52 -14.60
CA ASP A 10 -0.93 -19.90 -13.23
C ASP A 10 -0.85 -18.71 -12.27
N VAL A 11 0.22 -17.91 -12.37
CA VAL A 11 0.40 -16.70 -11.55
C VAL A 11 -0.69 -15.67 -11.86
N LEU A 12 -1.06 -15.51 -13.14
CA LEU A 12 -2.10 -14.57 -13.55
C LEU A 12 -3.50 -15.04 -13.11
N GLN A 13 -3.76 -16.35 -13.17
CA GLN A 13 -4.97 -16.98 -12.67
C GLN A 13 -5.12 -16.73 -11.17
N GLU A 14 -4.07 -17.00 -10.39
CA GLU A 14 -4.07 -16.76 -8.95
C GLU A 14 -4.33 -15.28 -8.62
N ALA A 15 -3.71 -14.35 -9.37
CA ALA A 15 -3.98 -12.93 -9.20
C ALA A 15 -5.45 -12.57 -9.47
N LEU A 16 -6.10 -13.18 -10.47
CA LEU A 16 -7.53 -12.97 -10.75
C LEU A 16 -8.42 -13.48 -9.61
N GLU A 17 -8.10 -14.66 -9.07
CA GLU A 17 -8.83 -15.26 -7.95
C GLU A 17 -8.74 -14.42 -6.68
N HIS A 18 -7.53 -14.00 -6.29
CA HIS A 18 -7.33 -13.18 -5.09
C HIS A 18 -7.90 -11.76 -5.22
N THR A 19 -7.86 -11.19 -6.42
CA THR A 19 -8.35 -9.81 -6.64
C THR A 19 -9.83 -9.73 -6.98
N GLY A 20 -10.46 -10.84 -7.39
CA GLY A 20 -11.83 -10.86 -7.90
C GLY A 20 -12.03 -10.04 -9.19
N ALA A 21 -10.94 -9.70 -9.88
CA ALA A 21 -10.95 -8.82 -11.03
C ALA A 21 -11.57 -9.48 -12.26
N ARG A 22 -12.26 -8.69 -13.10
CA ARG A 22 -12.93 -9.20 -14.31
C ARG A 22 -11.99 -9.30 -15.51
N THR A 23 -10.86 -8.60 -15.45
CA THR A 23 -9.90 -8.53 -16.56
C THR A 23 -8.47 -8.74 -16.08
N LYS A 24 -7.63 -9.33 -16.95
CA LYS A 24 -6.18 -9.53 -16.70
C LYS A 24 -5.48 -8.23 -16.31
N ARG A 25 -5.83 -7.11 -16.97
CA ARG A 25 -5.24 -5.79 -16.65
C ARG A 25 -5.60 -5.34 -15.25
N GLU A 26 -6.86 -5.46 -14.87
CA GLU A 26 -7.35 -5.04 -13.55
C GLU A 26 -6.66 -5.85 -12.43
N ALA A 27 -6.57 -7.17 -12.57
CA ALA A 27 -5.86 -8.02 -11.61
C ALA A 27 -4.43 -7.55 -11.37
N ILE A 28 -3.68 -7.31 -12.44
CA ILE A 28 -2.27 -6.86 -12.35
C ILE A 28 -2.17 -5.45 -11.74
N VAL A 29 -3.03 -4.52 -12.13
CA VAL A 29 -3.01 -3.16 -11.55
C VAL A 29 -3.32 -3.20 -10.06
N THR A 30 -4.28 -4.01 -9.63
CA THR A 30 -4.62 -4.19 -8.23
C THR A 30 -3.48 -4.81 -7.45
N ALA A 31 -2.89 -5.90 -7.96
CA ALA A 31 -1.75 -6.56 -7.32
C ALA A 31 -0.54 -5.62 -7.15
N VAL A 32 -0.20 -4.83 -8.18
CA VAL A 32 0.91 -3.87 -8.11
C VAL A 32 0.63 -2.74 -7.12
N LYS A 33 -0.61 -2.24 -7.06
CA LYS A 33 -1.00 -1.20 -6.09
C LYS A 33 -0.87 -1.70 -4.66
N ASP A 34 -1.37 -2.90 -4.40
CA ASP A 34 -1.33 -3.52 -3.09
C ASP A 34 0.12 -3.84 -2.65
N TYR A 35 0.93 -4.41 -3.54
CA TYR A 35 2.37 -4.59 -3.29
C TYR A 35 3.04 -3.28 -2.88
N ASN A 36 2.84 -2.21 -3.66
CA ASN A 36 3.42 -0.91 -3.36
C ASN A 36 2.89 -0.31 -2.04
N HIS A 37 1.62 -0.54 -1.71
CA HIS A 37 1.07 -0.12 -0.43
C HIS A 37 1.77 -0.81 0.74
N ARG A 38 1.96 -2.13 0.68
CA ARG A 38 2.70 -2.90 1.70
C ARG A 38 4.15 -2.43 1.83
N GLN A 39 4.83 -2.16 0.72
CA GLN A 39 6.21 -1.63 0.76
C GLN A 39 6.28 -0.24 1.39
N LYS A 40 5.31 0.65 1.11
CA LYS A 40 5.23 1.95 1.77
C LYS A 40 5.03 1.80 3.28
N MET A 41 4.11 0.93 3.70
CA MET A 41 3.89 0.66 5.14
C MET A 41 5.15 0.10 5.80
N ALA A 42 5.82 -0.87 5.18
CA ALA A 42 7.08 -1.41 5.67
C ALA A 42 8.17 -0.34 5.79
N SER A 43 8.24 0.59 4.83
CA SER A 43 9.16 1.73 4.90
C SER A 43 8.83 2.67 6.06
N LEU A 44 7.54 2.93 6.34
CA LEU A 44 7.13 3.78 7.46
C LEU A 44 7.45 3.14 8.81
N VAL A 45 7.24 1.83 8.94
CA VAL A 45 7.54 1.10 10.18
C VAL A 45 9.02 1.21 10.57
N ARG A 46 9.93 1.36 9.60
CA ARG A 46 11.37 1.59 9.89
C ARG A 46 11.64 2.88 10.66
N HIS A 47 10.73 3.84 10.60
CA HIS A 47 10.82 5.11 11.32
C HIS A 47 10.04 5.11 12.64
N LEU A 48 9.44 3.97 13.01
CA LEU A 48 8.74 3.84 14.29
C LEU A 48 9.75 3.98 15.43
N GLY A 49 9.53 4.97 16.30
CA GLY A 49 10.42 5.26 17.44
C GLY A 49 11.63 6.13 17.10
N THR A 50 11.82 6.55 15.84
CA THR A 50 12.90 7.49 15.46
C THR A 50 12.44 8.95 15.43
N CYS A 51 11.15 9.22 15.58
CA CYS A 51 10.61 10.57 15.55
C CYS A 51 10.61 11.15 16.96
N GLU A 52 11.69 11.81 17.34
CA GLU A 52 11.86 12.46 18.66
C GLU A 52 11.02 13.74 18.78
N ASP A 53 10.81 14.45 17.67
CA ASP A 53 10.11 15.76 17.64
C ASP A 53 8.62 15.67 17.29
N LEU A 54 8.07 14.46 17.11
CA LEU A 54 6.65 14.32 16.79
C LEU A 54 5.81 14.52 18.04
N MET A 55 4.82 15.41 17.95
CA MET A 55 3.88 15.64 19.05
C MET A 55 3.09 14.37 19.38
N THR A 56 2.91 14.14 20.67
CA THR A 56 2.10 13.05 21.20
C THR A 56 0.61 13.28 20.90
N PRO A 57 -0.21 12.21 20.89
CA PRO A 57 -1.66 12.36 20.72
C PRO A 57 -2.30 13.35 21.73
N ALA A 58 -1.81 13.37 22.98
CA ALA A 58 -2.32 14.26 24.02
C ALA A 58 -1.93 15.74 23.83
N GLU A 59 -0.80 16.01 23.19
CA GLU A 59 -0.40 17.38 22.81
C GLU A 59 -1.23 17.87 21.62
N LEU A 60 -1.53 16.98 20.65
CA LEU A 60 -2.38 17.28 19.50
C LEU A 60 -3.82 17.60 19.90
N GLU A 61 -4.37 16.82 20.83
CA GLU A 61 -5.73 17.03 21.34
C GLU A 61 -5.88 18.37 22.06
N ARG A 62 -4.89 18.76 22.87
CA ARG A 62 -4.85 20.08 23.51
C ARG A 62 -4.84 21.22 22.47
N LEU A 63 -4.03 21.10 21.43
CA LEU A 63 -3.99 22.10 20.35
C LEU A 63 -5.34 22.27 19.67
N ARG A 64 -6.01 21.16 19.31
CA ARG A 64 -7.33 21.18 18.67
C ARG A 64 -8.47 21.72 19.53
N SER A 65 -8.33 21.62 20.85
CA SER A 65 -9.31 22.18 21.80
C SER A 65 -9.12 23.67 22.10
N THR A 66 -8.03 24.28 21.61
CA THR A 66 -7.71 25.70 21.85
C THR A 66 -8.08 26.59 20.64
N ASP A 67 -8.51 25.99 19.51
CA ASP A 67 -9.15 26.64 18.36
C ASP A 67 -10.69 26.60 18.50
#